data_AF-A0A967VNP8-F1
#
_entry.id   AF-A0A967VNP8-F1
#
_cell.length_a   1.000
_cell.length_b   1.000
_cell.length_c   1.000
_cell.angle_alpha   90.00
_cell.angle_beta   90.00
_cell.angle_gamma   90.00
#
_symmetry.space_group_name_H-M   'P 1'
#
loop_
_entity.id
_entity.type
_entity.pdbx_description
1 polymer ?
#
loop_
_entity_poly.entity_id
_entity_poly.type
_entity_poly.pdbx_seq_one_letter_code
_entity_poly.pdbx_strand_id
1 'polypeptide(L)'
;LVGAEVELVNTQDRELVLRRQLQGVREEYDYVLVDCPPSLGLLTLNTMAAADSVLIPIQCEFYALEGLSQLLNTVRLVQRNLNQRLEIDGVLLTMFDQRLNLSRQVADEA
;
A
#
# COMPACT_ATOMS: atom_id res chain seq x y z
N LEU A 1 11.58 11.69 -0.18
CA LEU A 1 10.10 11.61 -0.17
C LEU A 1 9.43 12.74 0.63
N VAL A 2 9.95 13.15 1.79
CA VAL A 2 9.35 14.24 2.61
C VAL A 2 9.08 15.54 1.81
N GLY A 3 10.01 15.96 0.94
CA GLY A 3 9.81 17.16 0.10
C GLY A 3 8.62 17.05 -0.86
N ALA A 4 8.42 15.89 -1.49
CA ALA A 4 7.28 15.66 -2.38
C ALA A 4 5.95 15.70 -1.61
N GLU A 5 5.93 15.19 -0.38
CA GLU A 5 4.75 15.26 0.47
C GLU A 5 4.38 16.72 0.80
N VAL A 6 5.37 17.57 1.09
CA VAL A 6 5.16 19.01 1.33
C VAL A 6 4.63 19.74 0.09
N GLU A 7 5.17 19.45 -1.09
CA GLU A 7 4.71 20.06 -2.35
C GLU A 7 3.25 19.66 -2.68
N LEU A 8 2.90 18.39 -2.43
CA LEU A 8 1.56 17.87 -2.68
C LEU A 8 0.50 18.53 -1.77
N VAL A 9 0.84 18.98 -0.56
CA VAL A 9 -0.15 19.57 0.38
C VAL A 9 -0.96 20.72 -0.24
N ASN A 10 -0.33 21.54 -1.08
CA ASN A 10 -0.94 22.71 -1.72
C ASN A 10 -1.56 22.41 -3.10
N THR A 11 -1.52 21.15 -3.54
CA THR A 11 -2.03 20.74 -4.84
C THR A 11 -3.51 20.38 -4.76
N GLN A 12 -4.30 20.80 -5.74
CA GLN A 12 -5.69 20.37 -5.85
C GLN A 12 -5.76 18.88 -6.21
N ASP A 13 -6.64 18.14 -5.53
CA ASP A 13 -6.76 16.68 -5.65
C ASP A 13 -5.40 16.00 -5.46
N ARG A 14 -4.69 16.42 -4.40
CA ARG A 14 -3.33 15.99 -4.07
C ARG A 14 -3.19 14.49 -3.90
N GLU A 15 -4.27 13.80 -3.54
CA GLU A 15 -4.36 12.35 -3.40
C GLU A 15 -4.43 11.62 -4.75
N LEU A 16 -4.70 12.34 -5.85
CA LEU A 16 -4.88 11.80 -7.20
C LEU A 16 -3.76 12.22 -8.16
N VAL A 17 -2.69 12.82 -7.66
CA VAL A 17 -1.59 13.33 -8.48
C VAL A 17 -0.89 12.19 -9.21
N LEU A 18 -0.51 11.14 -8.50
CA LEU A 18 0.17 10.00 -9.12
C LEU A 18 -0.72 9.30 -10.16
N ARG A 19 -2.01 9.15 -9.88
CA ARG A 19 -2.97 8.55 -10.83
C ARG A 19 -3.01 9.31 -12.15
N ARG A 20 -3.04 10.64 -12.10
CA ARG A 20 -3.04 11.50 -13.30
C ARG A 20 -1.73 11.38 -14.08
N GLN A 21 -0.60 11.37 -13.38
CA GLN A 21 0.71 11.25 -14.04
C GLN A 21 0.91 9.89 -14.72
N LEU A 22 0.42 8.80 -14.12
CA LEU A 22 0.54 7.45 -14.68
C LEU A 22 -0.38 7.20 -15.89
N GLN A 23 -1.44 7.99 -16.10
CA GLN A 23 -2.34 7.79 -17.25
C GLN A 23 -1.62 7.90 -18.59
N GLY A 24 -0.62 8.78 -18.71
CA GLY A 24 0.08 9.02 -19.98
C GLY A 24 1.02 7.90 -20.40
N VAL A 25 1.48 7.08 -19.45
CA VAL A 25 2.50 6.03 -19.69
C VAL A 25 1.94 4.62 -19.47
N ARG A 26 0.68 4.50 -19.06
CA ARG A 26 0.07 3.21 -18.69
C ARG A 26 0.01 2.21 -19.85
N GLU A 27 -0.08 2.69 -21.09
CA GLU A 27 -0.10 1.84 -22.29
C GLU A 27 1.31 1.44 -22.76
N GLU A 28 2.36 2.00 -22.16
CA GLU A 28 3.76 1.73 -22.54
C GLU A 28 4.38 0.55 -21.76
N TYR A 29 3.71 0.08 -20.69
CA TYR A 29 4.22 -0.97 -19.81
C TYR A 29 3.15 -2.01 -19.52
N ASP A 30 3.53 -3.28 -19.50
CA ASP A 30 2.64 -4.37 -19.07
C ASP A 30 2.31 -4.28 -17.57
N TYR A 31 3.29 -3.85 -16.76
CA TYR A 31 3.16 -3.70 -15.32
C TYR A 31 3.89 -2.46 -14.81
N VAL A 32 3.29 -1.79 -13.84
CA VAL A 32 3.90 -0.67 -13.10
C VAL A 32 3.94 -1.04 -11.61
N LEU A 33 5.13 -1.24 -11.07
CA LEU A 33 5.34 -1.48 -9.65
C LEU A 33 5.68 -0.17 -8.94
N VAL A 34 4.96 0.15 -7.87
CA VAL A 34 5.18 1.35 -7.08
C VAL A 34 5.56 0.94 -5.66
N ASP A 35 6.76 1.30 -5.24
CA ASP A 35 7.22 1.10 -3.87
C ASP A 35 6.72 2.25 -2.96
N CYS A 36 6.06 1.88 -1.87
CA CYS A 36 5.46 2.82 -0.93
C CYS A 36 6.43 3.15 0.20
N PRO A 37 6.43 4.39 0.71
CA PRO A 37 7.10 4.67 1.98
C PRO A 37 6.42 3.91 3.14
N PRO A 38 7.13 3.67 4.25
CA PRO A 38 6.62 2.90 5.40
C PRO A 38 5.53 3.64 6.20
N SER A 39 5.11 4.82 5.78
CA SER A 39 4.07 5.63 6.44
C SER A 39 2.73 5.53 5.71
N LEU A 40 1.62 5.69 6.43
CA LEU A 40 0.27 5.79 5.85
C LEU A 40 -0.09 7.24 5.48
N GLY A 41 0.91 7.98 4.98
CA GLY A 41 0.80 9.40 4.62
C GLY A 41 0.22 9.64 3.23
N LEU A 42 0.38 10.88 2.75
CA LEU A 42 -0.21 11.33 1.48
C LEU A 42 0.38 10.60 0.27
N LEU A 43 1.64 10.20 0.34
CA LEU A 43 2.31 9.46 -0.72
C LEU A 43 1.73 8.04 -0.87
N THR A 44 1.52 7.34 0.24
CA THR A 44 0.92 6.01 0.25
C THR A 44 -0.55 6.06 -0.21
N LEU A 45 -1.28 7.10 0.16
CA LEU A 45 -2.63 7.36 -0.37
C LEU A 45 -2.61 7.58 -1.89
N ASN A 46 -1.65 8.34 -2.42
CA ASN A 46 -1.49 8.52 -3.87
C ASN A 46 -1.23 7.20 -4.59
N THR A 47 -0.36 6.36 -4.03
CA THR A 47 -0.08 5.03 -4.60
C THR A 47 -1.34 4.18 -4.64
N MET A 48 -2.05 4.04 -3.52
CA MET A 48 -3.28 3.25 -3.46
C MET A 48 -4.40 3.83 -4.35
N ALA A 49 -4.46 5.15 -4.51
CA ALA A 49 -5.43 5.78 -5.41
C ALA A 49 -5.12 5.55 -6.90
N ALA A 50 -3.86 5.25 -7.25
CA ALA A 50 -3.41 5.05 -8.62
C ALA A 50 -3.30 3.57 -9.03
N ALA A 51 -3.09 2.69 -8.06
CA ALA A 51 -2.88 1.26 -8.24
C ALA A 51 -4.16 0.50 -8.63
N ASP A 52 -3.98 -0.59 -9.37
CA ASP A 52 -5.05 -1.56 -9.64
C ASP A 52 -5.16 -2.56 -8.48
N SER A 53 -4.02 -3.01 -7.95
CA SER A 53 -3.95 -3.90 -6.79
C SER A 53 -2.84 -3.51 -5.81
N VAL A 54 -2.91 -4.02 -4.58
CA VAL A 54 -1.87 -3.87 -3.55
C VAL A 54 -1.39 -5.24 -3.04
N LEU A 55 -0.08 -5.41 -3.00
CA LEU A 55 0.59 -6.53 -2.33
C LEU A 55 1.12 -6.05 -0.98
N ILE A 56 0.81 -6.78 0.09
CA ILE A 56 1.10 -6.35 1.46
C ILE A 56 2.27 -7.18 2.01
N PRO A 57 3.50 -6.67 2.03
CA PRO A 57 4.59 -7.33 2.73
C PRO A 57 4.40 -7.21 4.24
N ILE A 58 4.39 -8.33 4.94
CA ILE A 58 4.29 -8.38 6.40
C ILE A 58 5.52 -9.06 6.98
N GLN A 59 6.17 -8.41 7.93
CA GLN A 59 7.26 -9.01 8.67
C GLN A 59 6.69 -9.82 9.83
N CYS A 60 7.18 -11.06 10.00
CA CYS A 60 6.66 -12.03 10.97
C CYS A 60 7.08 -11.72 12.42
N GLU A 61 6.65 -10.56 12.93
CA GLU A 61 6.99 -10.00 14.25
C GLU A 61 5.75 -9.71 15.12
N PHE A 62 5.98 -9.28 16.36
CA PHE A 62 4.92 -9.20 17.37
C PHE A 62 3.82 -8.20 16.99
N TYR A 63 4.19 -7.11 16.30
CA TYR A 63 3.26 -6.06 15.86
C TYR A 63 2.69 -6.29 14.45
N ALA A 64 2.97 -7.45 13.83
CA ALA A 64 2.56 -7.76 12.46
C ALA A 64 1.03 -7.65 12.28
N LEU A 65 0.27 -8.30 13.16
CA LEU A 65 -1.18 -8.40 13.06
C LEU A 65 -1.89 -7.07 13.34
N GLU A 66 -1.36 -6.28 14.27
CA GLU A 66 -1.88 -4.94 14.58
C GLU A 66 -1.65 -3.99 13.39
N GLY A 67 -0.43 -3.99 12.84
CA GLY A 67 -0.09 -3.20 11.66
C GLY A 67 -0.93 -3.59 10.43
N LEU A 68 -1.12 -4.89 10.21
CA LEU A 68 -1.98 -5.40 9.14
C LEU A 68 -3.42 -4.91 9.27
N SER A 69 -3.98 -4.95 10.49
CA SER A 69 -5.35 -4.46 10.73
C SER A 69 -5.51 -2.98 10.41
N GLN A 70 -4.52 -2.14 10.78
CA GLN A 70 -4.53 -0.70 10.45
C GLN A 70 -4.41 -0.45 8.94
N LEU A 71 -3.55 -1.22 8.26
CA LEU A 71 -3.37 -1.14 6.82
C LEU A 71 -4.66 -1.54 6.07
N LEU A 72 -5.27 -2.67 6.43
CA LEU A 72 -6.52 -3.13 5.83
C LEU A 72 -7.65 -2.11 6.00
N ASN A 73 -7.73 -1.45 7.15
CA ASN A 73 -8.68 -0.36 7.37
C ASN A 73 -8.40 0.83 6.45
N THR A 74 -7.13 1.19 6.27
CA THR A 74 -6.72 2.25 5.33
C THR A 74 -7.08 1.89 3.89
N VAL A 75 -6.79 0.68 3.44
CA VAL A 75 -7.15 0.20 2.10
C VAL A 75 -8.67 0.29 1.88
N ARG A 76 -9.48 -0.13 2.86
CA ARG A 76 -10.95 -0.01 2.79
C ARG A 76 -11.43 1.43 2.68
N LEU A 77 -10.78 2.37 3.38
CA LEU A 77 -11.09 3.80 3.28
C LEU A 77 -10.75 4.34 1.89
N VAL A 78 -9.61 3.95 1.32
CA VAL A 78 -9.22 4.32 -0.05
C VAL A 78 -10.20 3.73 -1.07
N GLN A 79 -10.58 2.46 -0.93
CA GLN A 79 -11.56 1.81 -1.79
C GLN A 79 -12.89 2.59 -1.84
N ARG A 80 -13.37 3.06 -0.69
CA ARG A 80 -14.65 3.78 -0.61
C ARG A 80 -14.58 5.20 -1.17
N ASN A 81 -13.49 5.91 -0.92
CA ASN A 81 -13.43 7.37 -1.13
C ASN A 81 -12.62 7.80 -2.35
N LEU A 82 -11.65 7.01 -2.82
CA LEU A 82 -10.67 7.42 -3.83
C LEU A 82 -10.54 6.45 -5.01
N ASN A 83 -10.54 5.14 -4.75
CA ASN A 83 -10.30 4.12 -5.77
C ASN A 83 -11.09 2.83 -5.51
N GLN A 84 -12.34 2.79 -5.99
CA GLN A 84 -13.25 1.64 -5.84
C GLN A 84 -12.77 0.36 -6.53
N ARG A 85 -11.78 0.45 -7.44
CA ARG A 85 -11.23 -0.69 -8.18
C ARG A 85 -9.98 -1.27 -7.53
N LEU A 86 -9.49 -0.67 -6.43
CA LEU A 86 -8.31 -1.18 -5.74
C LEU A 86 -8.59 -2.56 -5.17
N GLU A 87 -7.81 -3.56 -5.56
CA GLU A 87 -7.89 -4.92 -5.04
C GLU A 87 -6.71 -5.22 -4.10
N ILE A 88 -6.86 -6.21 -3.23
CA ILE A 88 -5.75 -6.76 -2.43
C ILE A 88 -5.33 -8.06 -3.12
N ASP A 89 -4.14 -8.06 -3.72
CA ASP A 89 -3.60 -9.25 -4.40
C ASP A 89 -3.21 -10.33 -3.40
N GLY A 90 -2.73 -9.92 -2.22
CA GLY A 90 -2.42 -10.83 -1.14
C GLY A 90 -1.48 -10.25 -0.09
N VAL A 91 -1.17 -11.08 0.88
CA VAL A 91 -0.18 -10.81 1.93
C VAL A 91 1.07 -11.64 1.64
N LEU A 92 2.22 -10.97 1.58
CA LEU A 92 3.52 -11.60 1.41
C LEU A 92 4.22 -11.68 2.76
N LEU A 93 4.34 -12.88 3.31
CA LEU A 93 5.12 -13.12 4.52
C LEU A 93 6.61 -12.88 4.22
N THR A 94 7.23 -11.97 4.96
CA THR A 94 8.65 -11.63 4.86
C THR A 94 9.38 -11.95 6.16
N MET A 95 10.69 -12.19 6.07
CA MET A 95 11.54 -12.59 7.21
C MET A 95 10.97 -13.80 7.99
N PHE A 96 10.31 -14.73 7.31
CA PHE A 96 9.69 -15.90 7.93
C PHE A 96 10.73 -16.91 8.43
N ASP A 97 10.67 -17.26 9.71
CA ASP A 97 11.47 -18.34 10.32
C ASP A 97 10.56 -19.40 10.92
N GLN A 98 10.54 -20.60 10.32
CA GLN A 98 9.71 -21.75 10.75
C GLN A 98 9.95 -22.18 12.21
N ARG A 99 11.11 -21.83 12.79
CA ARG A 99 11.47 -22.20 14.15
C ARG A 99 10.80 -21.30 15.18
N LEU A 100 10.38 -20.10 14.79
CA LEU A 100 9.73 -19.15 15.67
C LEU A 100 8.22 -19.42 15.69
N ASN A 101 7.68 -19.62 16.89
CA ASN A 101 6.23 -19.80 17.07
C ASN A 101 5.44 -18.60 16.53
N LEU A 102 5.97 -17.39 16.72
CA LEU A 102 5.36 -16.16 16.25
C LEU A 102 5.25 -16.11 14.72
N SER A 103 6.29 -16.51 14.00
CA SER A 103 6.23 -16.52 12.54
C SER A 103 5.21 -17.51 12.00
N ARG A 104 5.03 -18.66 12.67
CA ARG A 104 3.97 -19.62 12.35
C ARG A 104 2.58 -19.06 12.65
N GLN A 105 2.39 -18.40 13.79
CA GLN A 105 1.12 -17.74 14.11
C GLN A 105 0.72 -16.68 13.08
N VAL A 106 1.66 -15.83 12.66
CA VAL A 106 1.40 -14.83 11.61
C VAL A 106 1.05 -15.50 10.28
N ALA A 107 1.67 -16.64 9.95
CA ALA A 107 1.36 -17.37 8.73
C ALA A 107 -0.03 -18.03 8.74
N ASP A 108 -0.51 -18.48 9.89
CA ASP A 108 -1.83 -19.10 10.03
C ASP A 108 -2.98 -18.06 10.04
N GLU A 109 -2.67 -16.80 10.36
CA GLU A 109 -3.67 -15.73 10.55
C GLU A 109 -3.72 -14.67 9.42
N ALA A 110 -2.74 -14.65 8.51
CA ALA A 110 -2.66 -13.73 7.37
C ALA A 110 -3.43 -14.24 6.15
#